data_AF-A0A377GIP8-F1
#
_entry.id   AF-A0A377GIP8-F1
#
_cell.length_a   1.000
_cell.length_b   1.000
_cell.length_c   1.000
_cell.angle_alpha   90.00
_cell.angle_beta   90.00
_cell.angle_gamma   90.00
#
_symmetry.space_group_name_H-M   'P 1'
#
loop_
_entity.id
_entity.type
_entity.pdbx_description
1 polymer ?
#
loop_
_entity_poly.entity_id
_entity_poly.type
_entity_poly.pdbx_seq_one_letter_code
_entity_poly.pdbx_strand_id
1 'polypeptide(L)'
;MLGLGILYYCHHIMQDALKKIFQKYPQTEAPFMHEQLAEWSVSRPLTGLRVVHHVPVVTNTLLKIACLIAAGADITVTNPTEFCHAHPHAVSSLKEAKIRYVEDIHALAGESFDLYFDCGAQLYQFLGRPKIGAIELTGSGDQFYRQQPLNFPVISVDRTMTKQLETVFGCAESSHLALVQLTGINLAETSWIIFGFGKIGRGLAYFCTQNKVPVAVVDPSEQQRNLAQKLGIKTIDPQDFSELERALIEANVVVTATGKKAVMDDYPHSWFSGKILANLGVYDEFGPHFSDDEVLNHKMPINFVLNEPTPMKYIDPEFYIHNLAALMLLNEKITPGVHGISSTLDNRIVENWCAYHSFPVNAINAWLHL
;
A
#
# COMPACT_ATOMS: atom_id res chain seq x y z
N MET A 1 -19.03 -14.71 -43.49
CA MET A 1 -18.25 -15.69 -42.71
C MET A 1 -16.85 -15.17 -42.32
N LEU A 2 -16.64 -13.85 -42.22
CA LEU A 2 -15.35 -13.22 -41.86
C LEU A 2 -15.39 -12.48 -40.50
N GLY A 3 -16.54 -12.44 -39.82
CA GLY A 3 -16.73 -11.70 -38.56
C GLY A 3 -16.53 -12.52 -37.27
N LEU A 4 -16.50 -13.86 -37.35
CA LEU A 4 -16.34 -14.74 -36.19
C LEU A 4 -14.87 -15.04 -35.85
N GLY A 5 -13.94 -14.84 -36.81
CA GLY A 5 -12.51 -15.11 -36.60
C GLY A 5 -11.76 -14.02 -35.84
N ILE A 6 -12.23 -12.77 -35.89
CA ILE A 6 -11.57 -11.62 -35.22
C ILE A 6 -11.93 -11.57 -33.72
N LEU A 7 -13.16 -11.93 -33.37
CA LEU A 7 -13.60 -12.04 -31.97
C LEU A 7 -12.94 -13.22 -31.23
N TYR A 8 -12.63 -14.32 -31.92
CA TYR A 8 -11.85 -15.43 -31.35
C TYR A 8 -10.36 -15.08 -31.16
N TYR A 9 -9.81 -14.14 -31.95
CA TYR A 9 -8.41 -13.71 -31.82
C TYR A 9 -8.18 -12.75 -30.65
N CYS A 10 -9.16 -11.91 -30.29
CA CYS A 10 -9.07 -11.03 -29.12
C CYS A 10 -9.13 -11.77 -27.78
N HIS A 11 -9.67 -13.00 -27.74
CA HIS A 11 -9.70 -13.83 -26.53
C HIS A 11 -8.35 -14.51 -26.22
N HIS A 12 -7.36 -14.41 -27.12
CA HIS A 12 -6.12 -15.19 -27.05
C HIS A 12 -4.89 -14.45 -26.47
N ILE A 13 -5.03 -13.22 -25.98
CA ILE A 13 -3.89 -12.48 -25.42
C ILE A 13 -4.19 -11.98 -24.00
N MET A 14 -4.60 -12.89 -23.13
CA MET A 14 -3.99 -12.92 -21.80
C MET A 14 -2.90 -13.97 -21.91
N GLN A 15 -1.64 -13.56 -21.99
CA GLN A 15 -0.53 -14.50 -22.14
C GLN A 15 -0.55 -15.49 -21.00
N ASP A 16 -0.12 -16.72 -21.28
CA ASP A 16 -0.20 -17.84 -20.35
C ASP A 16 0.43 -17.51 -18.97
N ALA A 17 1.43 -16.62 -18.93
CA ALA A 17 2.02 -16.10 -17.70
C ALA A 17 1.01 -15.39 -16.78
N LEU A 18 0.15 -14.50 -17.29
CA LEU A 18 -0.85 -13.80 -16.47
C LEU A 18 -2.02 -14.70 -16.08
N LYS A 19 -2.38 -15.68 -16.93
CA LYS A 19 -3.38 -16.70 -16.57
C LYS A 19 -2.95 -17.51 -15.35
N LYS A 20 -1.68 -17.91 -15.29
CA LYS A 20 -1.12 -18.63 -14.13
C LYS A 20 -1.20 -17.81 -12.84
N ILE A 21 -1.15 -16.48 -12.92
CA ILE A 21 -1.31 -15.62 -11.74
C ILE A 21 -2.72 -15.70 -11.16
N PHE A 22 -3.78 -15.66 -11.98
CA PHE A 22 -5.16 -15.85 -11.50
C PHE A 22 -5.46 -17.28 -11.02
N GLN A 23 -4.62 -18.25 -11.37
CA GLN A 23 -4.65 -19.59 -10.77
C GLN A 23 -3.93 -19.63 -9.42
N LYS A 24 -2.83 -18.89 -9.28
CA LYS A 24 -2.10 -18.75 -8.00
C LYS A 24 -2.96 -18.06 -6.94
N TYR A 25 -3.71 -17.02 -7.33
CA TYR A 25 -4.61 -16.29 -6.45
C TYR A 25 -6.05 -16.55 -6.87
N PRO A 26 -6.71 -17.57 -6.30
CA PRO A 26 -8.07 -17.91 -6.66
C PRO A 26 -9.05 -16.80 -6.25
N GLN A 27 -10.27 -16.85 -6.80
CA GLN A 27 -11.33 -15.88 -6.49
C GLN A 27 -11.65 -15.77 -5.00
N THR A 28 -11.40 -16.81 -4.19
CA THR A 28 -11.57 -16.78 -2.74
C THR A 28 -10.56 -15.87 -2.03
N GLU A 29 -9.41 -15.60 -2.64
CA GLU A 29 -8.36 -14.72 -2.11
C GLU A 29 -8.36 -13.34 -2.78
N ALA A 30 -8.73 -13.28 -4.06
CA ALA A 30 -8.74 -12.05 -4.86
C ALA A 30 -10.10 -11.79 -5.56
N PRO A 31 -11.23 -11.77 -4.82
CA PRO A 31 -12.56 -11.65 -5.43
C PRO A 31 -12.71 -10.41 -6.32
N PHE A 32 -12.13 -9.27 -5.94
CA PHE A 32 -12.28 -8.02 -6.67
C PHE A 32 -11.48 -7.99 -7.97
N MET A 33 -10.25 -8.52 -7.99
CA MET A 33 -9.49 -8.67 -9.24
C MET A 33 -10.15 -9.65 -10.21
N HIS A 34 -10.73 -10.75 -9.72
CA HIS A 34 -11.48 -11.68 -10.57
C HIS A 34 -12.74 -11.04 -11.15
N GLU A 35 -13.50 -10.29 -10.35
CA GLU A 35 -14.67 -9.51 -10.81
C GLU A 35 -14.26 -8.50 -11.89
N GLN A 36 -13.23 -7.70 -11.63
CA GLN A 36 -12.77 -6.68 -12.56
C GLN A 36 -12.22 -7.29 -13.86
N LEU A 37 -11.48 -8.40 -13.78
CA LEU A 37 -11.00 -9.09 -14.97
C LEU A 37 -12.18 -9.56 -15.83
N ALA A 38 -13.20 -10.17 -15.22
CA ALA A 38 -14.38 -10.67 -15.93
C ALA A 38 -15.14 -9.54 -16.63
N GLU A 39 -15.34 -8.41 -15.95
CA GLU A 39 -16.01 -7.25 -16.52
C GLU A 39 -15.18 -6.60 -17.63
N TRP A 40 -13.91 -6.29 -17.34
CA TRP A 40 -13.07 -5.47 -18.21
C TRP A 40 -12.57 -6.22 -19.45
N SER A 41 -12.50 -7.55 -19.41
CA SER A 41 -12.27 -8.37 -20.60
C SER A 41 -13.35 -8.19 -21.67
N VAL A 42 -14.56 -7.79 -21.27
CA VAL A 42 -15.69 -7.53 -22.17
C VAL A 42 -15.82 -6.05 -22.49
N SER A 43 -15.88 -5.19 -21.47
CA SER A 43 -16.16 -3.75 -21.65
C SER A 43 -14.98 -2.97 -22.24
N ARG A 44 -13.74 -3.45 -22.02
CA ARG A 44 -12.49 -2.87 -22.54
C ARG A 44 -12.42 -1.33 -22.45
N PRO A 45 -12.64 -0.72 -21.27
CA PRO A 45 -12.88 0.71 -21.13
C PRO A 45 -11.64 1.58 -21.36
N LEU A 46 -10.43 1.00 -21.38
CA LEU A 46 -9.17 1.73 -21.57
C LEU A 46 -8.59 1.53 -22.98
N THR A 47 -9.40 1.03 -23.93
CA THR A 47 -8.96 0.78 -25.31
C THR A 47 -8.38 2.04 -25.96
N GLY A 48 -7.13 1.93 -26.42
CA GLY A 48 -6.44 3.00 -27.13
C GLY A 48 -5.74 4.03 -26.24
N LEU A 49 -5.81 3.88 -24.92
CA LEU A 49 -5.10 4.74 -23.97
C LEU A 49 -3.71 4.19 -23.68
N ARG A 50 -2.70 5.08 -23.69
CA ARG A 50 -1.36 4.79 -23.18
C ARG A 50 -1.35 5.01 -21.68
N VAL A 51 -1.03 3.96 -20.94
CA VAL A 51 -1.04 3.96 -19.48
C VAL A 51 0.36 3.68 -18.97
N VAL A 52 0.82 4.44 -17.99
CA VAL A 52 2.01 4.09 -17.22
C VAL A 52 1.62 3.69 -15.81
N HIS A 53 2.11 2.54 -15.37
CA HIS A 53 1.88 1.96 -14.06
C HIS A 53 3.16 2.01 -13.25
N HIS A 54 3.15 2.79 -12.18
CA HIS A 54 4.26 3.02 -11.27
C HIS A 54 3.83 2.74 -9.83
N VAL A 55 3.80 1.46 -9.49
CA VAL A 55 3.36 0.90 -8.20
C VAL A 55 4.28 -0.30 -7.90
N PRO A 56 4.58 -0.64 -6.63
CA PRO A 56 5.47 -1.75 -6.29
C PRO A 56 5.17 -3.03 -7.09
N VAL A 57 6.19 -3.50 -7.82
CA VAL A 57 6.05 -4.65 -8.74
C VAL A 57 6.43 -5.92 -8.00
N VAL A 58 5.42 -6.56 -7.41
CA VAL A 58 5.51 -7.87 -6.77
C VAL A 58 4.53 -8.85 -7.43
N THR A 59 4.52 -10.11 -7.01
CA THR A 59 3.78 -11.17 -7.72
C THR A 59 2.27 -10.91 -7.77
N ASN A 60 1.67 -10.41 -6.68
CA ASN A 60 0.23 -10.13 -6.63
C ASN A 60 -0.16 -8.88 -7.45
N THR A 61 0.72 -7.88 -7.61
CA THR A 61 0.50 -6.71 -8.48
C THR A 61 0.22 -7.10 -9.94
N LEU A 62 0.66 -8.29 -10.36
CA LEU A 62 0.38 -8.79 -11.71
C LEU A 62 -1.12 -8.98 -11.99
N LEU A 63 -1.97 -9.21 -10.97
CA LEU A 63 -3.43 -9.25 -11.16
C LEU A 63 -3.96 -7.89 -11.61
N LYS A 64 -3.53 -6.82 -10.91
CA LYS A 64 -3.89 -5.44 -11.25
C LYS A 64 -3.50 -5.08 -12.67
N ILE A 65 -2.25 -5.41 -13.05
CA ILE A 65 -1.70 -5.15 -14.39
C ILE A 65 -2.48 -5.93 -15.45
N ALA A 66 -2.82 -7.20 -15.18
CA ALA A 66 -3.62 -8.01 -16.09
C ALA A 66 -5.03 -7.43 -16.32
N CYS A 67 -5.68 -6.91 -15.27
CA CYS A 67 -6.96 -6.20 -15.41
C CYS A 67 -6.83 -4.97 -16.33
N LEU A 68 -5.77 -4.17 -16.19
CA LEU A 68 -5.53 -3.00 -17.05
C LEU A 68 -5.32 -3.41 -18.53
N ILE A 69 -4.62 -4.52 -18.77
CA ILE A 69 -4.44 -5.08 -20.12
C ILE A 69 -5.77 -5.60 -20.68
N ALA A 70 -6.55 -6.31 -19.86
CA ALA A 70 -7.89 -6.79 -20.24
C ALA A 70 -8.82 -5.63 -20.61
N ALA A 71 -8.69 -4.50 -19.89
CA ALA A 71 -9.38 -3.26 -20.21
C ALA A 71 -8.95 -2.61 -21.53
N GLY A 72 -7.91 -3.10 -22.20
CA GLY A 72 -7.45 -2.63 -23.50
C GLY A 72 -6.39 -1.54 -23.48
N ALA A 73 -5.79 -1.25 -22.32
CA ALA A 73 -4.72 -0.26 -22.19
C ALA A 73 -3.42 -0.71 -22.89
N ASP A 74 -2.72 0.23 -23.52
CA ASP A 74 -1.31 0.09 -23.91
C ASP A 74 -0.44 0.45 -22.70
N ILE A 75 -0.03 -0.57 -21.94
CA ILE A 75 0.59 -0.39 -20.62
C ILE A 75 2.13 -0.43 -20.68
N THR A 76 2.75 0.54 -20.00
CA THR A 76 4.16 0.49 -19.59
C THR A 76 4.22 0.37 -18.07
N VAL A 77 4.99 -0.60 -17.57
CA VAL A 77 5.13 -0.89 -16.14
C VAL A 77 6.50 -0.41 -15.65
N THR A 78 6.51 0.22 -14.49
CA THR A 78 7.70 0.68 -13.77
C THR A 78 7.53 0.39 -12.27
N ASN A 79 8.60 0.53 -11.51
CA ASN A 79 8.60 0.30 -10.06
C ASN A 79 9.17 1.52 -9.33
N PRO A 80 8.64 1.91 -8.16
CA PRO A 80 9.19 2.99 -7.36
C PRO A 80 10.46 2.55 -6.61
N THR A 81 11.58 2.57 -7.33
CA THR A 81 12.88 2.06 -6.85
C THR A 81 13.49 2.84 -5.68
N GLU A 82 12.97 4.03 -5.37
CA GLU A 82 13.44 4.83 -4.22
C GLU A 82 13.12 4.18 -2.87
N PHE A 83 12.11 3.30 -2.79
CA PHE A 83 11.72 2.66 -1.52
C PHE A 83 11.49 1.14 -1.59
N CYS A 84 11.35 0.54 -2.77
CA CYS A 84 11.34 -0.93 -2.88
C CYS A 84 11.92 -1.44 -4.20
N HIS A 85 12.51 -2.64 -4.17
CA HIS A 85 12.94 -3.32 -5.39
C HIS A 85 11.81 -4.15 -5.99
N ALA A 86 11.72 -4.17 -7.32
CA ALA A 86 10.78 -5.06 -8.01
C ALA A 86 11.16 -6.52 -7.78
N HIS A 87 10.17 -7.36 -7.52
CA HIS A 87 10.41 -8.78 -7.28
C HIS A 87 10.84 -9.49 -8.58
N PRO A 88 11.97 -10.22 -8.60
CA PRO A 88 12.53 -10.80 -9.84
C PRO A 88 11.55 -11.72 -10.58
N HIS A 89 10.75 -12.51 -9.85
CA HIS A 89 9.73 -13.35 -10.46
C HIS A 89 8.62 -12.52 -11.15
N ALA A 90 8.21 -11.40 -10.56
CA ALA A 90 7.19 -10.55 -11.17
C ALA A 90 7.70 -9.91 -12.46
N VAL A 91 8.95 -9.40 -12.44
CA VAL A 91 9.62 -8.87 -13.64
C VAL A 91 9.77 -9.95 -14.72
N SER A 92 10.13 -11.19 -14.33
CA SER A 92 10.20 -12.32 -15.27
C SER A 92 8.85 -12.61 -15.91
N SER A 93 7.76 -12.61 -15.14
CA SER A 93 6.41 -12.80 -15.66
C SER A 93 5.99 -11.70 -16.63
N LEU A 94 6.33 -10.43 -16.34
CA LEU A 94 6.11 -9.32 -17.29
C LEU A 94 6.86 -9.54 -18.61
N LYS A 95 8.12 -9.99 -18.55
CA LYS A 95 8.94 -10.29 -19.73
C LYS A 95 8.39 -11.47 -20.55
N GLU A 96 7.99 -12.56 -19.90
CA GLU A 96 7.33 -13.71 -20.55
C GLU A 96 6.02 -13.28 -21.23
N ALA A 97 5.27 -12.40 -20.56
CA ALA A 97 4.10 -11.71 -21.06
C ALA A 97 4.43 -10.57 -22.05
N LYS A 98 5.68 -10.38 -22.49
CA LYS A 98 6.05 -9.30 -23.43
C LYS A 98 5.47 -7.91 -23.04
N ILE A 99 5.24 -7.67 -21.75
CA ILE A 99 4.78 -6.39 -21.21
C ILE A 99 6.00 -5.52 -21.04
N ARG A 100 5.92 -4.28 -21.53
CA ARG A 100 7.03 -3.34 -21.41
C ARG A 100 7.25 -2.99 -19.93
N TYR A 101 8.33 -3.51 -19.37
CA TYR A 101 8.83 -3.14 -18.05
C TYR A 101 10.05 -2.24 -18.21
N VAL A 102 10.03 -1.10 -17.52
CA VAL A 102 11.15 -0.14 -17.47
C VAL A 102 11.56 0.02 -16.01
N GLU A 103 12.80 -0.37 -15.72
CA GLU A 103 13.35 -0.38 -14.36
C GLU A 103 13.65 1.03 -13.86
N ASP A 104 14.33 1.82 -14.68
CA ASP A 104 14.64 3.22 -14.40
C ASP A 104 13.60 4.15 -15.05
N ILE A 105 12.82 4.85 -14.23
CA ILE A 105 11.80 5.81 -14.67
C ILE A 105 12.38 6.92 -15.56
N HIS A 106 13.67 7.27 -15.40
CA HIS A 106 14.32 8.28 -16.23
C HIS A 106 14.40 7.86 -17.71
N ALA A 107 14.37 6.56 -18.01
CA ALA A 107 14.35 6.06 -19.38
C ALA A 107 13.03 6.36 -20.11
N LEU A 108 11.99 6.82 -19.41
CA LEU A 108 10.73 7.28 -19.99
C LEU A 108 10.73 8.77 -20.33
N ALA A 109 11.84 9.49 -20.11
CA ALA A 109 11.92 10.92 -20.39
C ALA A 109 11.54 11.24 -21.85
N GLY A 110 10.61 12.19 -22.03
CA GLY A 110 10.09 12.60 -23.34
C GLY A 110 8.95 11.73 -23.88
N GLU A 111 8.63 10.60 -23.25
CA GLU A 111 7.41 9.86 -23.55
C GLU A 111 6.18 10.57 -22.95
N SER A 112 5.01 10.32 -23.55
CA SER A 112 3.75 10.89 -23.09
C SER A 112 2.71 9.80 -22.94
N PHE A 113 2.03 9.79 -21.79
CA PHE A 113 0.97 8.85 -21.47
C PHE A 113 -0.32 9.59 -21.16
N ASP A 114 -1.45 8.91 -21.38
CA ASP A 114 -2.78 9.46 -21.15
C ASP A 114 -3.14 9.42 -19.66
N LEU A 115 -2.84 8.30 -18.99
CA LEU A 115 -3.12 8.08 -17.57
C LEU A 115 -1.87 7.63 -16.82
N TYR A 116 -1.71 8.16 -15.60
CA TYR A 116 -0.69 7.74 -14.65
C TYR A 116 -1.35 6.95 -13.51
N PHE A 117 -0.88 5.74 -13.25
CA PHE A 117 -1.11 5.05 -11.97
C PHE A 117 0.15 5.25 -11.14
N ASP A 118 0.09 6.21 -10.23
CA ASP A 118 1.25 6.80 -9.58
C ASP A 118 1.36 6.38 -8.12
N CYS A 119 2.59 6.43 -7.62
CA CYS A 119 2.95 6.07 -6.26
C CYS A 119 4.01 7.06 -5.78
N GLY A 120 3.65 7.91 -4.82
CA GLY A 120 4.53 8.95 -4.31
C GLY A 120 4.66 10.14 -5.26
N ALA A 121 3.71 10.34 -6.18
CA ALA A 121 3.75 11.35 -7.24
C ALA A 121 5.00 11.30 -8.13
N GLN A 122 5.71 10.16 -8.19
CA GLN A 122 7.00 10.05 -8.88
C GLN A 122 6.84 10.22 -10.39
N LEU A 123 5.78 9.65 -11.00
CA LEU A 123 5.55 9.85 -12.43
C LEU A 123 5.38 11.33 -12.77
N TYR A 124 4.62 12.08 -11.97
CA TYR A 124 4.46 13.50 -12.21
C TYR A 124 5.76 14.29 -12.00
N GLN A 125 6.54 13.95 -10.97
CA GLN A 125 7.83 14.58 -10.71
C GLN A 125 8.83 14.39 -11.84
N PHE A 126 8.84 13.20 -12.48
CA PHE A 126 9.83 12.87 -13.52
C PHE A 126 9.34 13.13 -14.95
N LEU A 127 8.07 12.87 -15.24
CA LEU A 127 7.52 12.94 -16.60
C LEU A 127 6.67 14.20 -16.84
N GLY A 128 6.36 14.96 -15.79
CA GLY A 128 5.43 16.08 -15.87
C GLY A 128 3.99 15.60 -15.95
N ARG A 129 3.14 16.31 -16.69
CA ARG A 129 1.69 16.03 -16.67
C ARG A 129 1.30 14.84 -17.58
N PRO A 130 0.33 14.01 -17.15
CA PRO A 130 -0.40 13.13 -18.05
C PRO A 130 -1.31 13.96 -18.98
N LYS A 131 -1.80 13.35 -20.08
CA LYS A 131 -2.76 14.03 -20.97
C LYS A 131 -4.17 14.09 -20.39
N ILE A 132 -4.58 13.08 -19.62
CA ILE A 132 -5.93 12.99 -19.02
C ILE A 132 -5.87 13.26 -17.52
N GLY A 133 -5.12 12.44 -16.77
CA GLY A 133 -5.07 12.57 -15.31
C GLY A 133 -4.17 11.54 -14.65
N ALA A 134 -3.98 11.70 -13.35
CA ALA A 134 -3.23 10.75 -12.52
C ALA A 134 -4.12 10.13 -11.45
N ILE A 135 -3.80 8.90 -11.06
CA ILE A 135 -4.37 8.25 -9.91
C ILE A 135 -3.23 7.99 -8.92
N GLU A 136 -3.31 8.55 -7.73
CA GLU A 136 -2.27 8.49 -6.71
C GLU A 136 -2.62 7.48 -5.61
N LEU A 137 -1.68 6.59 -5.31
CA LEU A 137 -1.85 5.49 -4.37
C LEU A 137 -1.55 5.84 -2.90
N THR A 138 -0.63 6.77 -2.66
CA THR A 138 0.00 6.97 -1.35
C THR A 138 -0.29 8.33 -0.74
N GLY A 139 -0.23 8.40 0.59
CA GLY A 139 -0.42 9.66 1.31
C GLY A 139 0.67 10.70 1.03
N SER A 140 1.92 10.27 0.82
CA SER A 140 3.01 11.18 0.45
C SER A 140 2.78 11.82 -0.92
N GLY A 141 2.33 11.04 -1.90
CA GLY A 141 1.94 11.55 -3.21
C GLY A 141 0.68 12.43 -3.15
N ASP A 142 -0.35 12.06 -2.38
CA ASP A 142 -1.55 12.92 -2.17
C ASP A 142 -1.14 14.29 -1.64
N GLN A 143 -0.31 14.31 -0.60
CA GLN A 143 0.21 15.54 -0.01
C GLN A 143 1.02 16.34 -1.03
N PHE A 144 1.90 15.69 -1.80
CA PHE A 144 2.70 16.34 -2.82
C PHE A 144 1.80 17.01 -3.87
N TYR A 145 0.88 16.26 -4.48
CA TYR A 145 -0.02 16.75 -5.52
C TYR A 145 -0.88 17.93 -5.05
N ARG A 146 -1.36 17.91 -3.80
CA ARG A 146 -2.17 19.01 -3.22
C ARG A 146 -1.41 20.32 -3.08
N GLN A 147 -0.08 20.29 -3.07
CA GLN A 147 0.76 21.47 -2.99
C GLN A 147 1.13 22.04 -4.38
N GLN A 148 0.75 21.36 -5.46
CA GLN A 148 1.09 21.77 -6.82
C GLN A 148 -0.03 22.58 -7.49
N PRO A 149 0.30 23.55 -8.37
CA PRO A 149 -0.67 24.24 -9.20
C PRO A 149 -1.10 23.35 -10.38
N LEU A 150 -1.90 22.33 -10.11
CA LEU A 150 -2.30 21.33 -11.11
C LEU A 150 -3.26 21.89 -12.17
N ASN A 151 -2.97 21.62 -13.43
CA ASN A 151 -3.84 21.92 -14.58
C ASN A 151 -4.54 20.67 -15.17
N PHE A 152 -4.50 19.57 -14.43
CA PHE A 152 -5.14 18.29 -14.73
C PHE A 152 -5.71 17.69 -13.42
N PRO A 153 -6.68 16.78 -13.51
CA PRO A 153 -7.24 16.10 -12.34
C PRO A 153 -6.33 14.99 -11.81
N VAL A 154 -6.32 14.82 -10.49
CA VAL A 154 -5.69 13.70 -9.77
C VAL A 154 -6.74 13.04 -8.89
N ILE A 155 -6.90 11.73 -8.99
CA ILE A 155 -7.71 10.95 -8.04
C ILE A 155 -6.79 10.32 -7.02
N SER A 156 -6.93 10.70 -5.75
CA SER A 156 -6.19 10.08 -4.64
C SER A 156 -7.02 8.96 -4.03
N VAL A 157 -6.45 7.76 -3.98
CA VAL A 157 -7.08 6.63 -3.28
C VAL A 157 -6.59 6.48 -1.84
N ASP A 158 -5.60 7.26 -1.42
CA ASP A 158 -5.00 7.15 -0.09
C ASP A 158 -6.02 7.40 1.04
N ARG A 159 -6.93 8.35 0.82
CA ARG A 159 -7.95 8.79 1.79
C ARG A 159 -9.23 7.96 1.70
N THR A 160 -9.10 6.68 1.42
CA THR A 160 -10.23 5.74 1.38
C THR A 160 -10.16 4.77 2.55
N MET A 161 -11.33 4.32 3.01
CA MET A 161 -11.46 3.20 3.94
C MET A 161 -10.94 1.91 3.29
N THR A 162 -11.10 1.77 1.97
CA THR A 162 -10.53 0.69 1.17
C THR A 162 -9.00 0.62 1.31
N LYS A 163 -8.28 1.73 1.14
CA LYS A 163 -6.81 1.80 1.37
C LYS A 163 -6.43 1.46 2.81
N GLN A 164 -7.32 1.72 3.76
CA GLN A 164 -7.10 1.35 5.15
C GLN A 164 -7.21 -0.15 5.43
N LEU A 165 -7.87 -0.93 4.58
CA LEU A 165 -7.81 -2.39 4.68
C LEU A 165 -6.38 -2.91 4.52
N GLU A 166 -5.65 -2.35 3.56
CA GLU A 166 -4.23 -2.64 3.36
C GLU A 166 -3.38 -2.05 4.48
N THR A 167 -3.40 -0.72 4.66
CA THR A 167 -2.46 -0.05 5.57
C THR A 167 -2.66 -0.39 7.05
N VAL A 168 -3.89 -0.67 7.49
CA VAL A 168 -4.18 -1.03 8.88
C VAL A 168 -4.09 -2.54 9.08
N PHE A 169 -4.83 -3.35 8.32
CA PHE A 169 -4.87 -4.79 8.59
C PHE A 169 -3.78 -5.56 7.83
N GLY A 170 -3.58 -5.26 6.55
CA GLY A 170 -2.57 -5.91 5.72
C GLY A 170 -1.15 -5.69 6.22
N CYS A 171 -0.77 -4.44 6.50
CA CYS A 171 0.56 -4.12 7.04
C CYS A 171 0.78 -4.74 8.42
N ALA A 172 -0.25 -4.86 9.26
CA ALA A 172 -0.12 -5.49 10.57
C ALA A 172 0.21 -6.97 10.47
N GLU A 173 -0.49 -7.69 9.60
CA GLU A 173 -0.24 -9.11 9.33
C GLU A 173 1.16 -9.33 8.75
N SER A 174 1.57 -8.52 7.77
CA SER A 174 2.90 -8.65 7.17
C SER A 174 4.02 -8.22 8.12
N SER A 175 3.82 -7.20 8.94
CA SER A 175 4.80 -6.80 9.97
C SER A 175 5.04 -7.93 10.96
N HIS A 176 3.98 -8.62 11.38
CA HIS A 176 4.07 -9.78 12.24
C HIS A 176 4.91 -10.90 11.60
N LEU A 177 4.58 -11.28 10.36
CA LEU A 177 5.30 -12.32 9.63
C LEU A 177 6.78 -11.97 9.44
N ALA A 178 7.08 -10.72 9.10
CA ALA A 178 8.44 -10.22 8.93
C ALA A 178 9.23 -10.27 10.25
N LEU A 179 8.63 -9.84 11.37
CA LEU A 179 9.28 -9.95 12.69
C LEU A 179 9.62 -11.40 13.03
N VAL A 180 8.68 -12.34 12.84
CA VAL A 180 8.93 -13.77 13.10
C VAL A 180 10.05 -14.29 12.20
N GLN A 181 10.02 -13.97 10.91
CA GLN A 181 11.05 -14.40 9.96
C GLN A 181 12.44 -13.87 10.31
N LEU A 182 12.54 -12.60 10.74
CA LEU A 182 13.81 -11.95 11.03
C LEU A 182 14.40 -12.32 12.38
N THR A 183 13.56 -12.63 13.38
CA THR A 183 13.99 -12.76 14.78
C THR A 183 13.79 -14.16 15.37
N GLY A 184 12.89 -14.96 14.78
CA GLY A 184 12.48 -16.26 15.32
C GLY A 184 11.71 -16.21 16.64
N ILE A 185 11.34 -15.02 17.14
CA ILE A 185 10.67 -14.88 18.44
C ILE A 185 9.21 -15.29 18.39
N ASN A 186 8.71 -15.80 19.52
CA ASN A 186 7.28 -15.93 19.75
C ASN A 186 6.71 -14.59 20.22
N LEU A 187 6.03 -13.87 19.33
CA LEU A 187 5.49 -12.54 19.63
C LEU A 187 4.39 -12.55 20.71
N ALA A 188 3.73 -13.68 20.98
CA ALA A 188 2.74 -13.79 22.04
C ALA A 188 3.33 -13.60 23.46
N GLU A 189 4.66 -13.69 23.60
CA GLU A 189 5.38 -13.54 24.87
C GLU A 189 6.12 -12.19 24.95
N THR A 190 5.84 -11.28 24.02
CA THR A 190 6.51 -9.97 23.95
C THR A 190 5.62 -8.85 24.45
N SER A 191 6.22 -7.69 24.69
CA SER A 191 5.56 -6.41 24.97
C SER A 191 6.05 -5.35 23.98
N TRP A 192 5.13 -4.54 23.47
CA TRP A 192 5.38 -3.62 22.36
C TRP A 192 5.21 -2.18 22.79
N ILE A 193 6.09 -1.32 22.27
CA ILE A 193 5.87 0.11 22.21
C ILE A 193 5.92 0.58 20.76
N ILE A 194 4.88 1.29 20.33
CA ILE A 194 4.73 1.74 18.95
C ILE A 194 4.83 3.26 18.93
N PHE A 195 5.80 3.79 18.20
CA PHE A 195 5.91 5.22 17.93
C PHE A 195 5.09 5.56 16.69
N GLY A 196 4.02 6.32 16.88
CA GLY A 196 3.04 6.71 15.86
C GLY A 196 1.78 5.84 15.90
N PHE A 197 0.62 6.49 15.85
CA PHE A 197 -0.70 5.85 15.83
C PHE A 197 -1.51 6.29 14.59
N GLY A 198 -0.81 6.54 13.48
CA GLY A 198 -1.40 6.66 12.14
C GLY A 198 -1.95 5.33 11.61
N LYS A 199 -2.20 5.22 10.29
CA LYS A 199 -2.78 3.99 9.69
C LYS A 199 -1.99 2.72 10.07
N ILE A 200 -0.68 2.75 9.87
CA ILE A 200 0.20 1.60 10.16
C ILE A 200 0.26 1.32 11.67
N GLY A 201 0.49 2.35 12.49
CA GLY A 201 0.54 2.20 13.96
C GLY A 201 -0.75 1.64 14.56
N ARG A 202 -1.92 2.05 14.05
CA ARG A 202 -3.22 1.45 14.41
C ARG A 202 -3.27 -0.03 14.05
N GLY A 203 -2.73 -0.41 12.89
CA GLY A 203 -2.64 -1.80 12.47
C GLY A 203 -1.82 -2.65 13.43
N LEU A 204 -0.62 -2.19 13.79
CA LEU A 204 0.25 -2.87 14.75
C LEU A 204 -0.42 -3.02 16.12
N ALA A 205 -1.11 -1.98 16.59
CA ALA A 205 -1.86 -2.04 17.85
C ALA A 205 -3.09 -2.97 17.78
N TYR A 206 -3.77 -3.04 16.63
CA TYR A 206 -4.84 -4.01 16.36
C TYR A 206 -4.30 -5.42 16.49
N PHE A 207 -3.19 -5.72 15.82
CA PHE A 207 -2.52 -7.02 15.90
C PHE A 207 -2.19 -7.38 17.35
N CYS A 208 -1.58 -6.46 18.11
CA CYS A 208 -1.23 -6.70 19.50
C CYS A 208 -2.49 -7.00 20.35
N THR A 209 -3.56 -6.24 20.15
CA THR A 209 -4.82 -6.39 20.88
C THR A 209 -5.50 -7.73 20.56
N GLN A 210 -5.56 -8.14 19.29
CA GLN A 210 -6.13 -9.43 18.88
C GLN A 210 -5.36 -10.62 19.47
N ASN A 211 -4.04 -10.48 19.60
CA ASN A 211 -3.16 -11.53 20.12
C ASN A 211 -2.86 -11.41 21.61
N LYS A 212 -3.50 -10.47 22.32
CA LYS A 212 -3.29 -10.22 23.76
C LYS A 212 -1.84 -9.91 24.14
N VAL A 213 -1.11 -9.29 23.21
CA VAL A 213 0.26 -8.78 23.41
C VAL A 213 0.15 -7.40 24.07
N PRO A 214 0.79 -7.16 25.23
CA PRO A 214 0.82 -5.84 25.84
C PRO A 214 1.37 -4.80 24.88
N VAL A 215 0.66 -3.69 24.72
CA VAL A 215 1.03 -2.62 23.80
C VAL A 215 0.79 -1.23 24.40
N ALA A 216 1.76 -0.35 24.22
CA ALA A 216 1.63 1.08 24.43
C ALA A 216 1.92 1.83 23.13
N VAL A 217 1.26 2.97 22.93
CA VAL A 217 1.49 3.82 21.75
C VAL A 217 1.99 5.20 22.18
N VAL A 218 2.99 5.69 21.49
CA VAL A 218 3.60 7.00 21.67
C VAL A 218 3.23 7.84 20.46
N ASP A 219 2.48 8.92 20.65
CA ASP A 219 2.09 9.79 19.54
C ASP A 219 2.00 11.25 20.00
N PRO A 220 2.60 12.22 19.29
CA PRO A 220 2.52 13.64 19.67
C PRO A 220 1.11 14.24 19.50
N SER A 221 0.24 13.62 18.70
CA SER A 221 -1.12 14.08 18.47
C SER A 221 -2.06 13.62 19.59
N GLU A 222 -2.62 14.57 20.33
CA GLU A 222 -3.67 14.29 21.31
C GLU A 222 -4.87 13.57 20.67
N GLN A 223 -5.23 13.91 19.44
CA GLN A 223 -6.30 13.24 18.70
C GLN A 223 -6.02 11.74 18.53
N GLN A 224 -4.80 11.37 18.11
CA GLN A 224 -4.43 9.97 17.92
C GLN A 224 -4.35 9.23 19.25
N ARG A 225 -3.82 9.85 20.30
CA ARG A 225 -3.84 9.28 21.66
C ARG A 225 -5.26 9.06 22.15
N ASN A 226 -6.18 10.01 21.96
CA ASN A 226 -7.59 9.87 22.33
C ASN A 226 -8.27 8.71 21.57
N LEU A 227 -7.92 8.48 20.30
CA LEU A 227 -8.41 7.32 19.54
C LEU A 227 -7.90 6.00 20.12
N ALA A 228 -6.61 5.90 20.44
CA ALA A 228 -6.05 4.68 21.03
C ALA A 228 -6.62 4.39 22.44
N GLN A 229 -6.83 5.43 23.26
CA GLN A 229 -7.45 5.28 24.58
C GLN A 229 -8.88 4.73 24.51
N LYS A 230 -9.68 5.15 23.51
CA LYS A 230 -11.02 4.58 23.28
C LYS A 230 -11.00 3.08 22.94
N LEU A 231 -9.88 2.60 22.42
CA LEU A 231 -9.61 1.18 22.13
C LEU A 231 -9.01 0.44 23.34
N GLY A 232 -8.84 1.12 24.48
CA GLY A 232 -8.26 0.55 25.70
C GLY A 232 -6.74 0.42 25.68
N ILE A 233 -6.06 1.11 24.77
CA ILE A 233 -4.60 1.05 24.63
C ILE A 233 -3.95 2.12 25.50
N LYS A 234 -2.86 1.77 26.18
CA LYS A 234 -2.03 2.73 26.92
C LYS A 234 -1.40 3.72 25.94
N THR A 235 -1.53 5.02 26.23
CA THR A 235 -0.94 6.08 25.40
C THR A 235 0.04 6.91 26.19
N ILE A 236 1.08 7.38 25.52
CA ILE A 236 2.16 8.15 26.12
C ILE A 236 2.36 9.40 25.25
N ASP A 237 2.43 10.57 25.89
CA ASP A 237 2.91 11.77 25.23
C ASP A 237 4.44 11.67 25.08
N PRO A 238 5.02 11.82 23.87
CA PRO A 238 6.48 11.76 23.69
C PRO A 238 7.25 12.77 24.54
N GLN A 239 6.60 13.84 25.01
CA GLN A 239 7.21 14.83 25.91
C GLN A 239 7.23 14.39 27.38
N ASP A 240 6.53 13.31 27.75
CA ASP A 240 6.61 12.69 29.08
C ASP A 240 7.74 11.64 29.11
N PHE A 241 8.98 12.13 29.24
CA PHE A 241 10.17 11.28 29.27
C PHE A 241 10.15 10.28 30.43
N SER A 242 9.53 10.61 31.57
CA SER A 242 9.49 9.71 32.71
C SER A 242 8.56 8.52 32.47
N GLU A 243 7.39 8.75 31.87
CA GLU A 243 6.49 7.66 31.51
C GLU A 243 7.05 6.82 30.37
N LEU A 244 7.64 7.48 29.36
CA LEU A 244 8.23 6.82 28.21
C LEU A 244 9.39 5.89 28.62
N GLU A 245 10.31 6.36 29.45
CA GLU A 245 11.43 5.55 29.96
C GLU A 245 10.92 4.29 30.69
N ARG A 246 9.92 4.43 31.55
CA ARG A 246 9.32 3.29 32.26
C ARG A 246 8.68 2.29 31.31
N ALA A 247 7.91 2.77 30.32
CA ALA A 247 7.29 1.91 29.33
C ALA A 247 8.34 1.19 28.47
N LEU A 248 9.44 1.85 28.13
CA LEU A 248 10.56 1.25 27.42
C LEU A 248 11.24 0.17 28.26
N ILE A 249 11.43 0.33 29.58
CA ILE A 249 12.00 -0.72 30.44
C ILE A 249 11.19 -2.02 30.35
N GLU A 250 9.86 -1.92 30.28
CA GLU A 250 8.94 -3.06 30.22
C GLU A 250 8.77 -3.65 28.81
N ALA A 251 9.19 -2.94 27.76
CA ALA A 251 9.02 -3.32 26.36
C ALA A 251 10.19 -4.16 25.80
N ASN A 252 9.88 -5.21 25.03
CA ASN A 252 10.89 -5.97 24.27
C ASN A 252 10.97 -5.54 22.80
N VAL A 253 9.87 -5.05 22.23
CA VAL A 253 9.77 -4.67 20.82
C VAL A 253 9.44 -3.18 20.72
N VAL A 254 10.23 -2.45 19.93
CA VAL A 254 10.02 -1.04 19.61
C VAL A 254 9.79 -0.92 18.11
N VAL A 255 8.64 -0.37 17.73
CA VAL A 255 8.29 -0.20 16.32
C VAL A 255 8.01 1.26 16.00
N THR A 256 8.62 1.79 14.94
CA THR A 256 8.38 3.15 14.45
C THR A 256 7.46 3.13 13.22
N ALA A 257 6.42 3.97 13.24
CA ALA A 257 5.41 4.11 12.18
C ALA A 257 4.88 5.56 12.12
N THR A 258 5.77 6.54 12.25
CA THR A 258 5.43 7.96 12.40
C THR A 258 5.35 8.72 11.06
N GLY A 259 5.97 8.19 10.01
CA GLY A 259 6.17 8.85 8.72
C GLY A 259 7.16 10.00 8.78
N LYS A 260 8.04 10.07 9.79
CA LYS A 260 8.99 11.17 9.99
C LYS A 260 10.43 10.65 10.11
N LYS A 261 11.37 11.37 9.49
CA LYS A 261 12.81 11.05 9.52
C LYS A 261 13.38 11.21 10.93
N ALA A 262 14.20 10.25 11.34
CA ALA A 262 15.05 10.30 12.53
C ALA A 262 14.32 10.71 13.83
N VAL A 263 13.08 10.26 14.03
CA VAL A 263 12.31 10.53 15.26
C VAL A 263 12.99 9.97 16.50
N MET A 264 13.75 8.87 16.35
CA MET A 264 14.40 8.25 17.51
C MET A 264 15.64 9.01 18.00
N ASP A 265 16.18 9.96 17.23
CA ASP A 265 17.31 10.81 17.66
C ASP A 265 16.95 11.70 18.86
N ASP A 266 15.67 11.96 19.08
CA ASP A 266 15.17 12.77 20.19
C ASP A 266 15.28 12.04 21.56
N TYR A 267 15.65 10.76 21.58
CA TYR A 267 15.69 9.93 22.78
C TYR A 267 17.08 9.34 23.04
N PRO A 268 17.44 9.09 24.32
CA PRO A 268 18.71 8.43 24.64
C PRO A 268 18.82 7.04 24.00
N HIS A 269 19.85 6.82 23.18
CA HIS A 269 20.12 5.53 22.53
C HIS A 269 20.12 4.35 23.52
N SER A 270 20.64 4.55 24.74
CA SER A 270 20.69 3.54 25.80
C SER A 270 19.32 2.97 26.20
N TRP A 271 18.23 3.71 25.97
CA TRP A 271 16.88 3.23 26.25
C TRP A 271 16.44 2.08 25.33
N PHE A 272 17.13 1.89 24.20
CA PHE A 272 16.79 0.90 23.18
C PHE A 272 17.70 -0.33 23.22
N SER A 273 18.71 -0.34 24.10
CA SER A 273 19.66 -1.44 24.25
C SER A 273 18.95 -2.75 24.61
N GLY A 274 19.26 -3.83 23.87
CA GLY A 274 18.70 -5.17 24.09
C GLY A 274 17.25 -5.34 23.64
N LYS A 275 16.68 -4.36 22.91
CA LYS A 275 15.35 -4.42 22.33
C LYS A 275 15.39 -4.83 20.87
N ILE A 276 14.25 -5.29 20.38
CA ILE A 276 14.04 -5.54 18.96
C ILE A 276 13.51 -4.25 18.36
N LEU A 277 14.29 -3.67 17.46
CA LEU A 277 14.00 -2.38 16.83
C LEU A 277 13.54 -2.60 15.40
N ALA A 278 12.36 -2.10 15.06
CA ALA A 278 11.79 -2.25 13.73
C ALA A 278 11.22 -0.92 13.22
N ASN A 279 11.45 -0.64 11.94
CA ASN A 279 10.84 0.48 11.26
C ASN A 279 9.75 -0.02 10.30
N LEU A 280 8.62 0.68 10.25
CA LEU A 280 7.55 0.51 9.26
C LEU A 280 7.26 1.79 8.46
N GLY A 281 7.94 2.89 8.79
CA GLY A 281 7.88 4.14 8.05
C GLY A 281 8.55 4.06 6.69
N VAL A 282 8.15 4.95 5.77
CA VAL A 282 8.79 5.09 4.45
C VAL A 282 10.23 5.66 4.58
N TYR A 283 10.49 6.40 5.66
CA TYR A 283 11.81 6.96 5.93
C TYR A 283 12.56 6.14 6.98
N ASP A 284 13.88 6.31 7.05
CA ASP A 284 14.64 5.96 8.26
C ASP A 284 14.15 6.85 9.43
N GLU A 285 13.35 6.26 10.32
CA GLU A 285 12.84 6.92 11.52
C GLU A 285 13.78 6.79 12.72
N PHE A 286 14.83 5.95 12.63
CA PHE A 286 15.79 5.74 13.71
C PHE A 286 16.94 6.75 13.67
N GLY A 287 17.40 7.10 12.47
CA GLY A 287 18.44 8.11 12.29
C GLY A 287 19.87 7.58 12.43
N PRO A 288 20.87 8.48 12.35
CA PRO A 288 22.29 8.13 12.30
C PRO A 288 22.86 7.64 13.64
N HIS A 289 22.15 7.83 14.76
CA HIS A 289 22.60 7.36 16.08
C HIS A 289 22.40 5.86 16.29
N PHE A 290 21.62 5.21 15.43
CA PHE A 290 21.49 3.76 15.36
C PHE A 290 22.25 3.27 14.13
N SER A 291 22.96 2.16 14.24
CA SER A 291 23.57 1.48 13.10
C SER A 291 22.53 0.69 12.31
N ASP A 292 22.86 0.35 11.07
CA ASP A 292 21.96 -0.42 10.19
C ASP A 292 21.77 -1.87 10.65
N ASP A 293 22.63 -2.38 11.53
CA ASP A 293 22.50 -3.74 12.10
C ASP A 293 21.71 -3.76 13.42
N GLU A 294 21.54 -2.61 14.08
CA GLU A 294 20.74 -2.49 15.30
C GLU A 294 19.23 -2.53 15.04
N VAL A 295 18.83 -2.10 13.85
CA VAL A 295 17.42 -2.03 13.44
C VAL A 295 17.17 -3.05 12.36
N LEU A 296 16.12 -3.84 12.55
CA LEU A 296 15.72 -4.86 11.59
C LEU A 296 15.58 -4.29 10.18
N ASN A 297 15.99 -5.11 9.20
CA ASN A 297 15.96 -4.77 7.77
C ASN A 297 16.69 -3.45 7.44
N HIS A 298 17.82 -3.16 8.09
CA HIS A 298 18.63 -1.98 7.82
C HIS A 298 17.83 -0.68 7.87
N LYS A 299 16.95 -0.57 8.89
CA LYS A 299 16.02 0.56 9.10
C LYS A 299 14.99 0.77 8.00
N MET A 300 14.91 -0.11 7.01
CA MET A 300 13.86 -0.09 5.99
C MET A 300 12.59 -0.75 6.53
N PRO A 301 11.41 -0.42 5.98
CA PRO A 301 10.16 -1.04 6.42
C PRO A 301 10.23 -2.57 6.39
N ILE A 302 10.05 -3.21 7.55
CA ILE A 302 10.38 -4.64 7.72
C ILE A 302 9.54 -5.57 6.85
N ASN A 303 8.31 -5.18 6.49
CA ASN A 303 7.42 -6.03 5.69
C ASN A 303 7.95 -6.26 4.26
N PHE A 304 8.91 -5.45 3.79
CA PHE A 304 9.55 -5.65 2.48
C PHE A 304 10.59 -6.79 2.46
N VAL A 305 10.89 -7.43 3.59
CA VAL A 305 11.66 -8.69 3.59
C VAL A 305 10.84 -9.89 3.12
N LEU A 306 9.51 -9.73 3.05
CA LEU A 306 8.60 -10.73 2.55
C LEU A 306 8.53 -10.68 1.03
N ASN A 307 8.33 -11.83 0.40
CA ASN A 307 8.10 -11.91 -1.05
C ASN A 307 6.86 -11.12 -1.49
N GLU A 308 5.86 -11.03 -0.61
CA GLU A 308 4.61 -10.29 -0.80
C GLU A 308 4.39 -9.39 0.42
N PRO A 309 4.75 -8.09 0.33
CA PRO A 309 4.74 -7.17 1.48
C PRO A 309 3.36 -6.92 2.08
N THR A 310 2.30 -7.21 1.31
CA THR A 310 0.90 -7.17 1.75
C THR A 310 0.18 -8.41 1.20
N PRO A 311 -0.52 -9.19 2.04
CA PRO A 311 -1.29 -10.34 1.58
C PRO A 311 -2.39 -9.96 0.59
N MET A 312 -2.65 -10.84 -0.39
CA MET A 312 -3.63 -10.60 -1.46
C MET A 312 -5.00 -10.16 -0.94
N LYS A 313 -5.50 -10.82 0.11
CA LYS A 313 -6.75 -10.48 0.79
C LYS A 313 -6.91 -8.99 1.08
N TYR A 314 -5.86 -8.30 1.50
CA TYR A 314 -5.94 -6.88 1.89
C TYR A 314 -5.62 -5.93 0.75
N ILE A 315 -4.78 -6.34 -0.20
CA ILE A 315 -4.39 -5.49 -1.34
C ILE A 315 -5.37 -5.59 -2.53
N ASP A 316 -6.16 -6.66 -2.61
CA ASP A 316 -7.16 -6.90 -3.67
C ASP A 316 -8.15 -5.74 -3.87
N PRO A 317 -8.88 -5.27 -2.83
CA PRO A 317 -9.81 -4.16 -2.99
C PRO A 317 -9.10 -2.83 -3.31
N GLU A 318 -7.86 -2.65 -2.88
CA GLU A 318 -7.04 -1.49 -3.23
C GLU A 318 -6.66 -1.50 -4.71
N PHE A 319 -6.23 -2.65 -5.24
CA PHE A 319 -5.97 -2.78 -6.68
C PHE A 319 -7.23 -2.46 -7.49
N TYR A 320 -8.38 -2.92 -7.01
CA TYR A 320 -9.68 -2.72 -7.64
C TYR A 320 -10.06 -1.25 -7.70
N ILE A 321 -10.05 -0.57 -6.55
CA ILE A 321 -10.43 0.84 -6.47
C ILE A 321 -9.43 1.74 -7.20
N HIS A 322 -8.13 1.39 -7.14
CA HIS A 322 -7.08 2.11 -7.87
C HIS A 322 -7.29 2.00 -9.39
N ASN A 323 -7.64 0.81 -9.89
CA ASN A 323 -8.03 0.61 -11.30
C ASN A 323 -9.32 1.37 -11.66
N LEU A 324 -10.38 1.26 -10.85
CA LEU A 324 -11.66 1.94 -11.10
C LEU A 324 -11.55 3.46 -11.17
N ALA A 325 -10.63 4.06 -10.43
CA ALA A 325 -10.40 5.51 -10.45
C ALA A 325 -10.01 6.04 -11.85
N ALA A 326 -9.44 5.21 -12.73
CA ALA A 326 -9.25 5.59 -14.13
C ALA A 326 -10.57 5.86 -14.86
N LEU A 327 -11.66 5.14 -14.53
CA LEU A 327 -12.97 5.36 -15.13
C LEU A 327 -13.60 6.67 -14.67
N MET A 328 -13.30 7.14 -13.45
CA MET A 328 -13.72 8.46 -12.99
C MET A 328 -13.11 9.55 -13.88
N LEU A 329 -11.81 9.46 -14.16
CA LEU A 329 -11.10 10.38 -15.06
C LEU A 329 -11.65 10.41 -16.49
N LEU A 330 -12.23 9.30 -16.97
CA LEU A 330 -12.75 9.18 -18.33
C LEU A 330 -14.24 9.57 -18.46
N ASN A 331 -15.05 9.25 -17.45
CA ASN A 331 -16.50 9.36 -17.53
C ASN A 331 -17.05 10.61 -16.85
N GLU A 332 -16.28 11.21 -15.94
CA GLU A 332 -16.70 12.37 -15.17
C GLU A 332 -16.00 13.64 -15.66
N LYS A 333 -16.71 14.77 -15.63
CA LYS A 333 -16.10 16.08 -15.85
C LYS A 333 -15.42 16.54 -14.57
N ILE A 334 -14.20 16.05 -14.33
CA ILE A 334 -13.42 16.38 -13.14
C ILE A 334 -12.58 17.63 -13.42
N THR A 335 -12.67 18.61 -12.54
CA THR A 335 -11.87 19.84 -12.62
C THR A 335 -10.41 19.56 -12.23
N PRO A 336 -9.43 20.36 -12.68
CA PRO A 336 -8.06 20.26 -12.19
C PRO A 336 -7.96 20.29 -10.66
N GLY A 337 -6.98 19.56 -10.11
CA GLY A 337 -6.77 19.43 -8.66
C GLY A 337 -6.91 17.99 -8.16
N VAL A 338 -6.70 17.81 -6.84
CA VAL A 338 -6.74 16.49 -6.19
C VAL A 338 -8.13 16.22 -5.62
N HIS A 339 -8.73 15.11 -6.06
CA HIS A 339 -10.05 14.63 -5.65
C HIS A 339 -9.94 13.29 -4.93
N GLY A 340 -10.90 13.02 -4.06
CA GLY A 340 -11.05 11.70 -3.44
C GLY A 340 -12.06 10.84 -4.19
N ILE A 341 -12.18 9.59 -3.77
CA ILE A 341 -13.26 8.70 -4.23
C ILE A 341 -14.52 8.94 -3.40
N SER A 342 -15.70 8.79 -4.03
CA SER A 342 -16.96 8.93 -3.32
C SER A 342 -17.07 7.93 -2.15
N SER A 343 -17.55 8.40 -1.00
CA SER A 343 -17.75 7.56 0.19
C SER A 343 -18.72 6.40 -0.07
N THR A 344 -19.69 6.57 -0.97
CA THR A 344 -20.62 5.50 -1.35
C THR A 344 -19.91 4.34 -2.05
N LEU A 345 -19.02 4.63 -2.99
CA LEU A 345 -18.23 3.59 -3.67
C LEU A 345 -17.27 2.92 -2.69
N ASP A 346 -16.56 3.72 -1.90
CA ASP A 346 -15.58 3.24 -0.93
C ASP A 346 -16.22 2.33 0.12
N ASN A 347 -17.31 2.76 0.76
CA ASN A 347 -18.03 1.97 1.76
C ASN A 347 -18.55 0.65 1.16
N ARG A 348 -19.08 0.68 -0.07
CA ARG A 348 -19.56 -0.53 -0.75
C ARG A 348 -18.42 -1.54 -0.97
N ILE A 349 -17.22 -1.08 -1.35
CA ILE A 349 -16.06 -1.97 -1.51
C ILE A 349 -15.67 -2.58 -0.18
N VAL A 350 -15.64 -1.80 0.91
CA VAL A 350 -15.34 -2.29 2.26
C VAL A 350 -16.39 -3.29 2.76
N GLU A 351 -17.68 -3.04 2.52
CA GLU A 351 -18.78 -3.95 2.87
C GLU A 351 -18.66 -5.28 2.12
N ASN A 352 -18.42 -5.23 0.81
CA ASN A 352 -18.20 -6.41 -0.02
C ASN A 352 -16.98 -7.21 0.48
N TRP A 353 -15.88 -6.51 0.79
CA TRP A 353 -14.67 -7.15 1.32
C TRP A 353 -14.95 -7.86 2.66
N CYS A 354 -15.69 -7.22 3.56
CA CYS A 354 -16.11 -7.85 4.81
C CYS A 354 -16.94 -9.11 4.56
N ALA A 355 -17.89 -9.06 3.61
CA ALA A 355 -18.71 -10.20 3.25
C ALA A 355 -17.88 -11.35 2.66
N TYR A 356 -16.97 -11.07 1.70
CA TYR A 356 -16.13 -12.08 1.07
C TYR A 356 -15.22 -12.79 2.05
N HIS A 357 -14.63 -12.06 3.00
CA HIS A 357 -13.64 -12.61 3.92
C HIS A 357 -14.19 -12.91 5.32
N SER A 358 -15.51 -12.83 5.50
CA SER A 358 -16.17 -12.96 6.81
C SER A 358 -15.54 -12.07 7.89
N PHE A 359 -15.11 -10.86 7.51
CA PHE A 359 -14.44 -9.94 8.42
C PHE A 359 -15.47 -9.10 9.21
N PRO A 360 -15.28 -8.93 10.52
CA PRO A 360 -16.25 -8.24 11.36
C PRO A 360 -16.33 -6.73 11.07
N VAL A 361 -17.51 -6.25 10.67
CA VAL A 361 -17.77 -4.82 10.38
C VAL A 361 -17.53 -3.92 11.59
N ASN A 362 -17.78 -4.41 12.81
CA ASN A 362 -17.46 -3.65 14.03
C ASN A 362 -15.95 -3.40 14.20
N ALA A 363 -15.09 -4.29 13.68
CA ALA A 363 -13.65 -4.04 13.66
C ALA A 363 -13.29 -2.94 12.66
N ILE A 364 -13.93 -2.90 11.48
CA ILE A 364 -13.79 -1.78 10.53
C ILE A 364 -14.12 -0.45 11.22
N ASN A 365 -15.30 -0.37 11.83
CA ASN A 365 -15.78 0.86 12.47
C ASN A 365 -14.92 1.32 13.66
N ALA A 366 -14.26 0.39 14.34
CA ALA A 366 -13.41 0.70 15.48
C ALA A 366 -12.00 1.17 15.05
N TRP A 367 -11.43 0.58 14.00
CA TRP A 367 -10.01 0.71 13.68
C TRP A 367 -9.70 1.58 12.45
N LEU A 368 -10.66 1.75 11.54
CA LEU A 368 -10.49 2.56 10.34
C LEU A 368 -11.10 3.95 10.53
N HIS A 369 -10.33 4.99 10.18
CA HIS A 369 -10.71 6.40 10.35
C HIS A 369 -10.11 7.25 9.23
N LEU A 370 -10.91 8.09 8.57
CA LEU A 370 -10.47 8.98 7.49
C LEU A 370 -9.71 10.21 7.98
#